data_AF-A0A356QTC0-F1
#
_entry.id   AF-A0A356QTC0-F1
#
_cell.length_a   1.000
_cell.length_b   1.000
_cell.length_c   1.000
_cell.angle_alpha   90.00
_cell.angle_beta   90.00
_cell.angle_gamma   90.00
#
_symmetry.space_group_name_H-M   'P 1'
#
loop_
_entity.id
_entity.type
_entity.pdbx_description
1 polymer ?
#
loop_
_entity_poly.entity_id
_entity_poly.type
_entity_poly.pdbx_seq_one_letter_code
_entity_poly.pdbx_strand_id
1 'polypeptide(L)'
;MSHHFASTIVLFALLGSHACIAADVPCRDVDVCVYGGTASGVMAALAAGKEGANVILVEPSRWLGGMTGGGINHLDWGKGNTVGGSTYKILMEGVKEQPRAHGGHAVQGVGNKEYRERFKKAVENRNITVIYNHRVGKVQVGDRTIDSPIRKDPIAMNESFAVTNQSNSIRSISLDYAPVDETGCPIPVPEKRNAITVSAKVFIDCSYEGDVLGMSGVSYTWGREAREHYDESLAGVRPSLWVHNIDPYIEPGNPESGLVPFVQDRKVGLLGSADSLS
;
A
#
# COMPACT_ATOMS: atom_id res chain seq x y z
N MET A 1 29.99 -6.15 77.88
CA MET A 1 31.09 -6.32 76.90
C MET A 1 30.95 -7.75 76.40
N SER A 2 30.12 -7.99 75.39
CA SER A 2 30.42 -7.95 73.94
C SER A 2 30.62 -9.38 73.41
N HIS A 3 30.22 -9.62 72.15
CA HIS A 3 30.44 -10.82 71.31
C HIS A 3 29.37 -11.93 71.44
N HIS A 4 28.70 -12.50 70.41
CA HIS A 4 28.63 -12.37 68.94
C HIS A 4 27.27 -13.01 68.50
N PHE A 5 26.38 -12.31 67.78
CA PHE A 5 26.04 -12.49 66.34
C PHE A 5 26.07 -13.91 65.76
N ALA A 6 24.89 -14.47 65.45
CA ALA A 6 24.64 -15.34 64.30
C ALA A 6 23.12 -15.51 64.07
N SER A 7 22.48 -14.53 63.41
CA SER A 7 21.13 -14.70 62.85
C SER A 7 21.25 -15.33 61.47
N THR A 8 20.79 -16.57 61.35
CA THR A 8 20.65 -17.28 60.09
C THR A 8 19.50 -16.66 59.29
N ILE A 9 19.82 -15.81 58.32
CA ILE A 9 18.86 -15.27 57.35
C ILE A 9 18.53 -16.37 56.35
N VAL A 10 17.33 -16.94 56.44
CA VAL A 10 16.75 -17.80 55.40
C VAL A 10 16.28 -16.89 54.26
N LEU A 11 17.10 -16.74 53.23
CA LEU A 11 16.76 -16.03 52.00
C LEU A 11 15.85 -16.95 51.16
N PHE A 12 14.53 -16.80 51.31
CA PHE A 12 13.56 -17.41 50.40
C PHE A 12 13.74 -16.78 49.01
N ALA A 13 14.36 -17.53 48.10
CA ALA A 13 14.42 -17.19 46.69
C ALA A 13 12.99 -17.21 46.12
N LEU A 14 12.40 -16.02 45.95
CA LEU A 14 11.25 -15.78 45.09
C LEU A 14 11.69 -16.05 43.65
N LEU A 15 11.64 -17.32 43.25
CA LEU A 15 11.53 -17.75 41.86
C LEU A 15 10.15 -17.30 41.36
N GLY A 16 10.03 -16.00 41.08
CA GLY A 16 8.95 -15.45 40.29
C GLY A 16 9.10 -16.00 38.88
N SER A 17 8.40 -17.09 38.60
CA SER A 17 8.11 -17.57 37.25
C SER A 17 7.45 -16.43 36.48
N HIS A 18 8.26 -15.68 35.73
CA HIS A 18 7.79 -14.78 34.69
C HIS A 18 7.29 -15.67 33.55
N ALA A 19 6.10 -16.24 33.73
CA ALA A 19 5.31 -16.69 32.60
C ALA A 19 5.06 -15.45 31.76
N CYS A 20 5.83 -15.30 30.70
CA CYS A 20 5.61 -14.30 29.68
C CYS A 20 4.25 -14.65 29.06
N ILE A 21 3.18 -14.01 29.55
CA ILE A 21 1.90 -14.01 28.86
C ILE A 21 2.17 -13.23 27.57
N ALA A 22 2.46 -13.96 26.49
CA ALA A 22 2.37 -13.38 25.17
C ALA A 22 0.93 -12.88 25.03
N ALA A 23 0.75 -11.56 24.97
CA ALA A 23 -0.57 -11.00 24.76
C ALA A 23 -1.12 -11.54 23.44
N ASP A 24 -2.32 -12.12 23.47
CA ASP A 24 -2.98 -12.63 22.27
C ASP A 24 -3.07 -11.50 21.24
N VAL A 25 -2.58 -11.79 20.02
CA VAL A 25 -2.68 -10.85 18.89
C VAL A 25 -4.16 -10.74 18.52
N PRO A 26 -4.75 -9.52 18.50
CA PRO A 26 -6.13 -9.34 18.08
C PRO A 26 -6.37 -9.93 16.68
N CYS A 27 -7.34 -10.85 16.59
CA CYS A 27 -7.78 -11.43 15.33
C CYS A 27 -9.13 -10.83 14.92
N ARG A 28 -9.30 -10.57 13.61
CA ARG A 28 -10.55 -10.10 13.02
C ARG A 28 -10.94 -11.01 11.88
N ASP A 29 -12.12 -11.61 11.98
CA ASP A 29 -12.72 -12.42 10.92
C ASP A 29 -13.78 -11.62 10.17
N VAL A 30 -13.62 -11.48 8.85
CA VAL A 30 -14.52 -10.71 7.97
C VAL A 30 -14.83 -11.48 6.68
N ASP A 31 -15.81 -11.00 5.92
CA ASP A 31 -16.06 -11.56 4.59
C ASP A 31 -15.04 -11.03 3.58
N VAL A 32 -14.77 -9.71 3.62
CA VAL A 32 -13.87 -9.03 2.69
C VAL A 32 -12.86 -8.16 3.45
N CYS A 33 -11.58 -8.39 3.18
CA CYS A 33 -10.50 -7.50 3.59
C CYS A 33 -10.00 -6.73 2.35
N VAL A 34 -10.14 -5.42 2.36
CA VAL A 34 -9.56 -4.54 1.35
C VAL A 34 -8.27 -3.95 1.93
N TYR A 35 -7.14 -4.13 1.24
CA TYR A 35 -5.85 -3.58 1.66
C TYR A 35 -5.45 -2.42 0.75
N GLY A 36 -5.21 -1.25 1.33
CA GLY A 36 -4.95 0.01 0.63
C GLY A 36 -6.19 0.90 0.60
N GLY A 37 -6.18 2.01 1.34
CA GLY A 37 -7.24 3.03 1.39
C GLY A 37 -7.11 4.07 0.27
N THR A 38 -6.72 3.64 -0.92
CA THR A 38 -6.74 4.45 -2.14
C THR A 38 -8.18 4.73 -2.58
N ALA A 39 -8.38 5.56 -3.61
CA ALA A 39 -9.72 5.78 -4.15
C ALA A 39 -10.38 4.46 -4.60
N SER A 40 -9.63 3.56 -5.26
CA SER A 40 -10.14 2.24 -5.66
C SER A 40 -10.46 1.37 -4.44
N GLY A 41 -9.61 1.34 -3.42
CA GLY A 41 -9.85 0.55 -2.21
C GLY A 41 -11.07 1.00 -1.42
N VAL A 42 -11.26 2.33 -1.28
CA VAL A 42 -12.50 2.85 -0.68
C VAL A 42 -13.70 2.42 -1.52
N MET A 43 -13.67 2.60 -2.84
CA MET A 43 -14.78 2.21 -3.70
C MET A 43 -15.08 0.70 -3.64
N ALA A 44 -14.05 -0.16 -3.59
CA ALA A 44 -14.19 -1.60 -3.44
C ALA A 44 -14.85 -1.97 -2.10
N ALA A 45 -14.42 -1.34 -1.00
CA ALA A 45 -15.01 -1.55 0.31
C ALA A 45 -16.49 -1.10 0.35
N LEU A 46 -16.81 0.06 -0.24
CA LEU A 46 -18.19 0.55 -0.34
C LEU A 46 -19.08 -0.38 -1.18
N ALA A 47 -18.54 -0.95 -2.26
CA ALA A 47 -19.25 -1.91 -3.11
C ALA A 47 -19.52 -3.21 -2.36
N ALA A 48 -18.50 -3.81 -1.73
CA ALA A 48 -18.65 -5.02 -0.93
C ALA A 48 -19.64 -4.82 0.24
N GLY A 49 -19.54 -3.70 0.96
CA GLY A 49 -20.47 -3.39 2.04
C GLY A 49 -21.90 -3.15 1.57
N LYS A 50 -22.10 -2.62 0.34
CA LYS A 50 -23.43 -2.47 -0.27
C LYS A 50 -24.09 -3.83 -0.55
N GLU A 51 -23.31 -4.84 -0.90
CA GLU A 51 -23.77 -6.23 -1.07
C GLU A 51 -23.94 -6.96 0.28
N GLY A 52 -23.79 -6.27 1.41
CA GLY A 52 -24.02 -6.82 2.74
C GLY A 52 -22.84 -7.58 3.36
N ALA A 53 -21.66 -7.54 2.74
CA ALA A 53 -20.46 -8.15 3.30
C ALA A 53 -20.00 -7.42 4.58
N ASN A 54 -19.48 -8.18 5.56
CA ASN A 54 -18.69 -7.59 6.64
C ASN A 54 -17.30 -7.23 6.10
N VAL A 55 -16.94 -5.94 6.13
CA VAL A 55 -15.75 -5.41 5.46
C VAL A 55 -14.81 -4.73 6.46
N ILE A 56 -13.52 -5.04 6.35
CA ILE A 56 -12.42 -4.23 6.89
C ILE A 56 -11.64 -3.61 5.73
N LEU A 57 -11.36 -2.31 5.85
CA LEU A 57 -10.43 -1.58 4.99
C LEU A 57 -9.14 -1.30 5.78
N VAL A 58 -8.00 -1.73 5.27
CA VAL A 58 -6.68 -1.44 5.85
C VAL A 58 -6.04 -0.31 5.06
N GLU A 59 -5.61 0.75 5.75
CA GLU A 59 -4.89 1.88 5.18
C GLU A 59 -3.48 1.93 5.81
N PRO A 60 -2.42 1.64 5.05
CA PRO A 60 -1.04 1.62 5.57
C PRO A 60 -0.60 2.95 6.17
N SER A 61 -1.15 4.07 5.71
CA SER A 61 -0.83 5.41 6.20
C SER A 61 -1.93 5.97 7.11
N ARG A 62 -2.04 7.30 7.16
CA ARG A 62 -2.92 8.04 8.06
C ARG A 62 -4.27 8.44 7.46
N TRP A 63 -4.42 8.45 6.13
CA TRP A 63 -5.60 9.01 5.46
C TRP A 63 -6.04 8.23 4.22
N LEU A 64 -7.34 8.26 3.94
CA LEU A 64 -7.94 7.68 2.76
C LEU A 64 -7.80 8.58 1.52
N GLY A 65 -7.88 7.96 0.35
CA GLY A 65 -7.90 8.59 -0.97
C GLY A 65 -6.62 8.40 -1.79
N GLY A 66 -5.55 7.83 -1.23
CA GLY A 66 -4.30 7.65 -1.96
C GLY A 66 -3.80 8.97 -2.57
N MET A 67 -3.50 9.04 -3.87
CA MET A 67 -3.03 10.25 -4.55
C MET A 67 -4.02 11.42 -4.46
N THR A 68 -5.34 11.15 -4.56
CA THR A 68 -6.36 12.21 -4.46
C THR A 68 -6.43 12.78 -3.04
N GLY A 69 -6.16 11.95 -2.04
CA GLY A 69 -5.98 12.38 -0.65
C GLY A 69 -4.57 12.91 -0.38
N GLY A 70 -3.54 12.52 -1.12
CA GLY A 70 -2.12 12.74 -0.81
C GLY A 70 -1.58 14.10 -1.21
N GLY A 71 -2.26 14.82 -2.10
CA GLY A 71 -1.83 16.16 -2.53
C GLY A 71 -1.26 16.23 -3.95
N ILE A 72 -1.47 15.20 -4.78
CA ILE A 72 -1.48 15.42 -6.24
C ILE A 72 -2.72 16.26 -6.52
N ASN A 73 -2.51 17.58 -6.44
CA ASN A 73 -3.54 18.62 -6.55
C ASN A 73 -4.11 18.64 -7.95
N HIS A 74 -5.39 18.98 -8.05
CA HIS A 74 -6.13 19.14 -9.29
C HIS A 74 -5.79 18.01 -10.27
N LEU A 75 -6.39 16.83 -10.05
CA LEU A 75 -6.68 15.99 -11.22
C LEU A 75 -7.17 16.94 -12.33
N ASP A 76 -6.72 16.75 -13.57
CA ASP A 76 -7.14 17.51 -14.77
C ASP A 76 -8.65 17.35 -15.08
N TRP A 77 -9.42 17.12 -14.03
CA TRP A 77 -10.83 16.93 -13.90
C TRP A 77 -11.51 18.28 -13.75
N GLY A 78 -11.75 18.93 -14.89
CA GLY A 78 -12.58 20.14 -14.99
C GLY A 78 -14.01 19.87 -15.46
N LYS A 79 -14.37 18.60 -15.74
CA LYS A 79 -15.61 18.24 -16.43
C LYS A 79 -16.43 17.25 -15.61
N GLY A 80 -17.21 17.73 -14.64
CA GLY A 80 -18.06 16.86 -13.81
C GLY A 80 -19.01 15.96 -14.58
N ASN A 81 -19.43 16.38 -15.78
CA ASN A 81 -20.29 15.59 -16.66
C ASN A 81 -19.62 14.35 -17.30
N THR A 82 -18.30 14.18 -17.18
CA THR A 82 -17.62 12.98 -17.70
C THR A 82 -17.55 11.82 -16.69
N VAL A 83 -18.01 12.00 -15.44
CA VAL A 83 -18.21 10.90 -14.48
C VAL A 83 -19.69 10.74 -14.12
N GLY A 84 -20.09 9.51 -13.80
CA GLY A 84 -21.41 9.19 -13.28
C GLY A 84 -21.37 8.50 -11.92
N GLY A 85 -22.54 8.10 -11.44
CA GLY A 85 -22.69 7.25 -10.27
C GLY A 85 -22.12 7.83 -8.97
N SER A 86 -21.54 6.97 -8.14
CA SER A 86 -20.91 7.36 -6.87
C SER A 86 -19.69 8.26 -7.07
N THR A 87 -18.97 8.11 -8.18
CA THR A 87 -17.82 8.95 -8.53
C THR A 87 -18.25 10.39 -8.73
N TYR A 88 -19.37 10.63 -9.43
CA TYR A 88 -19.93 11.98 -9.54
C TYR A 88 -20.22 12.59 -8.17
N LYS A 89 -20.85 11.87 -7.25
CA LYS A 89 -21.14 12.39 -5.90
C LYS A 89 -19.86 12.76 -5.15
N ILE A 90 -18.87 11.87 -5.15
CA ILE A 90 -17.57 12.11 -4.50
C ILE A 90 -16.86 13.32 -5.11
N LEU A 91 -16.91 13.48 -6.44
CA LEU A 91 -16.19 14.53 -7.15
C LEU A 91 -16.93 15.87 -7.23
N MET A 92 -18.26 15.89 -7.22
CA MET A 92 -19.06 17.06 -7.61
C MET A 92 -20.02 17.55 -6.53
N GLU A 93 -20.42 16.71 -5.58
CA GLU A 93 -21.39 17.11 -4.56
C GLU A 93 -20.82 18.24 -3.70
N GLY A 94 -21.47 19.41 -3.66
CA GLY A 94 -21.01 20.54 -2.85
C GLY A 94 -19.67 21.16 -3.28
N VAL A 95 -19.20 20.90 -4.51
CA VAL A 95 -18.02 21.58 -5.06
C VAL A 95 -18.31 23.06 -5.26
N LYS A 96 -17.40 23.89 -4.77
CA LYS A 96 -17.33 25.31 -5.08
C LYS A 96 -16.22 25.54 -6.10
N GLU A 97 -16.30 26.62 -6.86
CA GLU A 97 -15.16 27.06 -7.67
C GLU A 97 -13.97 27.30 -6.74
N GLN A 98 -12.88 26.56 -6.96
CA GLN A 98 -11.64 26.75 -6.22
C GLN A 98 -10.70 27.63 -7.06
N PRO A 99 -10.23 28.78 -6.55
CA PRO A 99 -9.24 29.60 -7.25
C PRO A 99 -7.97 28.78 -7.52
N ARG A 100 -7.42 28.90 -8.73
CA ARG A 100 -6.24 28.14 -9.17
C ARG A 100 -5.01 28.52 -8.35
N ALA A 101 -4.16 27.54 -8.04
CA ALA A 101 -2.77 27.82 -7.71
C ALA A 101 -1.86 27.88 -8.97
N HIS A 102 -2.20 27.15 -10.05
CA HIS A 102 -1.42 27.09 -11.31
C HIS A 102 -2.32 26.92 -12.56
N GLY A 103 -1.79 27.30 -13.73
CA GLY A 103 -2.49 27.58 -15.00
C GLY A 103 -3.23 26.45 -15.74
N GLY A 104 -3.76 25.43 -15.06
CA GLY A 104 -4.57 24.36 -15.67
C GLY A 104 -5.96 24.82 -16.16
N HIS A 105 -6.64 23.96 -16.93
CA HIS A 105 -7.97 24.22 -17.52
C HIS A 105 -9.16 23.83 -16.62
N ALA A 106 -8.92 23.22 -15.46
CA ALA A 106 -9.99 22.85 -14.53
C ALA A 106 -10.53 24.08 -13.79
N VAL A 107 -11.85 24.31 -13.88
CA VAL A 107 -12.55 25.47 -13.28
C VAL A 107 -13.24 25.10 -11.96
N GLN A 108 -13.49 23.81 -11.74
CA GLN A 108 -14.16 23.25 -10.56
C GLN A 108 -13.34 22.07 -10.04
N GLY A 109 -13.23 21.92 -8.72
CA GLY A 109 -12.45 20.84 -8.13
C GLY A 109 -12.60 20.73 -6.63
N VAL A 110 -12.25 19.55 -6.11
CA VAL A 110 -12.21 19.21 -4.70
C VAL A 110 -10.74 19.17 -4.28
N GLY A 111 -10.40 19.83 -3.17
CA GLY A 111 -9.06 19.76 -2.59
C GLY A 111 -8.78 18.40 -1.96
N ASN A 112 -7.49 18.10 -1.76
CA ASN A 112 -7.07 16.84 -1.13
C ASN A 112 -7.68 16.62 0.26
N LYS A 113 -7.84 17.69 1.06
CA LYS A 113 -8.52 17.62 2.36
C LYS A 113 -9.96 17.15 2.21
N GLU A 114 -10.71 17.73 1.28
CA GLU A 114 -12.10 17.40 1.05
C GLU A 114 -12.26 15.98 0.50
N TYR A 115 -11.30 15.46 -0.30
CA TYR A 115 -11.28 14.04 -0.66
C TYR A 115 -11.20 13.13 0.57
N ARG A 116 -10.27 13.41 1.48
CA ARG A 116 -10.09 12.62 2.72
C ARG A 116 -11.37 12.61 3.54
N GLU A 117 -11.99 13.78 3.72
CA GLU A 117 -13.24 13.94 4.48
C GLU A 117 -14.40 13.18 3.82
N ARG A 118 -14.52 13.26 2.49
CA ARG A 118 -15.58 12.56 1.74
C ARG A 118 -15.42 11.05 1.81
N PHE A 119 -14.21 10.53 1.61
CA PHE A 119 -13.96 9.09 1.71
C PHE A 119 -14.18 8.59 3.14
N LYS A 120 -13.68 9.31 4.14
CA LYS A 120 -13.91 9.00 5.56
C LYS A 120 -15.41 8.94 5.88
N LYS A 121 -16.17 9.96 5.47
CA LYS A 121 -17.63 9.98 5.64
C LYS A 121 -18.31 8.83 4.90
N ALA A 122 -17.85 8.48 3.70
CA ALA A 122 -18.47 7.42 2.89
C ALA A 122 -18.34 6.04 3.54
N VAL A 123 -17.19 5.74 4.17
CA VAL A 123 -16.97 4.48 4.90
C VAL A 123 -17.68 4.47 6.25
N GLU A 124 -17.67 5.59 6.99
CA GLU A 124 -18.38 5.74 8.26
C GLU A 124 -19.90 5.58 8.10
N ASN A 125 -20.49 6.19 7.08
CA ASN A 125 -21.92 6.06 6.77
C ASN A 125 -22.37 4.62 6.49
N ARG A 126 -21.44 3.72 6.17
CA ARG A 126 -21.69 2.29 5.92
C ARG A 126 -21.18 1.39 7.04
N ASN A 127 -20.72 1.97 8.16
CA ASN A 127 -20.13 1.24 9.28
C ASN A 127 -18.95 0.33 8.87
N ILE A 128 -18.20 0.70 7.84
CA ILE A 128 -17.00 -0.04 7.42
C ILE A 128 -15.87 0.31 8.39
N THR A 129 -15.29 -0.72 9.00
CA THR A 129 -14.15 -0.54 9.91
C THR A 129 -12.89 -0.24 9.11
N VAL A 130 -12.17 0.81 9.49
CA VAL A 130 -10.89 1.17 8.88
C VAL A 130 -9.75 1.01 9.89
N ILE A 131 -8.70 0.30 9.49
CA ILE A 131 -7.46 0.12 10.26
C ILE A 131 -6.38 0.99 9.62
N TYR A 132 -5.98 2.07 10.28
CA TYR A 132 -4.94 3.01 9.80
C TYR A 132 -3.55 2.66 10.34
N ASN A 133 -2.49 3.15 9.68
CA ASN A 133 -1.09 3.02 10.11
C ASN A 133 -0.61 1.57 10.24
N HIS A 134 -1.21 0.66 9.46
CA HIS A 134 -0.93 -0.76 9.52
C HIS A 134 -0.56 -1.28 8.13
N ARG A 135 0.67 -1.77 7.98
CA ARG A 135 1.15 -2.39 6.74
C ARG A 135 1.20 -3.89 6.85
N VAL A 136 1.09 -4.60 5.73
CA VAL A 136 1.24 -6.05 5.70
C VAL A 136 2.66 -6.42 6.15
N GLY A 137 2.76 -7.30 7.15
CA GLY A 137 4.01 -7.86 7.63
C GLY A 137 4.14 -9.34 7.29
N LYS A 138 3.02 -10.08 7.23
CA LYS A 138 2.98 -11.49 6.81
C LYS A 138 1.68 -11.81 6.08
N VAL A 139 1.73 -12.78 5.19
CA VAL A 139 0.55 -13.35 4.51
C VAL A 139 0.54 -14.86 4.74
N GLN A 140 -0.60 -15.38 5.20
CA GLN A 140 -0.83 -16.81 5.32
C GLN A 140 -1.50 -17.33 4.04
N VAL A 141 -0.86 -18.25 3.33
CA VAL A 141 -1.34 -18.86 2.08
C VAL A 141 -1.42 -20.37 2.25
N GLY A 142 -2.64 -20.89 2.36
CA GLY A 142 -2.86 -22.26 2.84
C GLY A 142 -2.18 -22.46 4.20
N ASP A 143 -1.24 -23.41 4.27
CA ASP A 143 -0.47 -23.71 5.48
C ASP A 143 0.88 -22.96 5.55
N ARG A 144 1.23 -22.18 4.52
CA ARG A 144 2.49 -21.44 4.44
C ARG A 144 2.35 -20.02 4.96
N THR A 145 3.28 -19.58 5.80
CA THR A 145 3.43 -18.18 6.18
C THR A 145 4.54 -17.54 5.35
N ILE A 146 4.25 -16.39 4.77
CA ILE A 146 5.17 -15.61 3.95
C ILE A 146 5.40 -14.27 4.64
N ASP A 147 6.65 -13.93 4.94
CA ASP A 147 7.03 -12.73 5.69
C ASP A 147 7.96 -11.78 4.91
N SER A 148 8.21 -12.10 3.64
CA SER A 148 8.97 -11.29 2.70
C SER A 148 8.49 -11.55 1.27
N PRO A 149 8.56 -10.57 0.36
CA PRO A 149 8.26 -10.79 -1.06
C PRO A 149 9.12 -11.93 -1.63
N ILE A 150 8.48 -12.94 -2.21
CA ILE A 150 9.17 -14.21 -2.53
C ILE A 150 9.83 -14.18 -3.92
N ARG A 151 9.32 -13.38 -4.87
CA ARG A 151 9.76 -13.46 -6.26
C ARG A 151 10.69 -12.29 -6.60
N LYS A 152 11.92 -12.60 -7.03
CA LYS A 152 12.92 -11.62 -7.47
C LYS A 152 12.88 -11.39 -8.98
N ASP A 153 12.35 -12.35 -9.73
CA ASP A 153 12.37 -12.36 -11.20
C ASP A 153 10.94 -12.27 -11.78
N PRO A 154 10.69 -11.44 -12.80
CA PRO A 154 9.38 -11.30 -13.44
C PRO A 154 8.89 -12.59 -14.11
N ILE A 155 7.60 -12.70 -14.40
CA ILE A 155 7.06 -13.79 -15.23
C ILE A 155 7.61 -13.67 -16.66
N ALA A 156 8.12 -14.77 -17.20
CA ALA A 156 8.48 -14.86 -18.61
C ALA A 156 7.26 -15.16 -19.49
N MET A 157 7.24 -14.65 -20.72
CA MET A 157 6.21 -14.98 -21.71
C MET A 157 6.13 -16.52 -21.89
N ASN A 158 4.93 -17.08 -21.73
CA ASN A 158 4.62 -18.52 -21.81
C ASN A 158 5.08 -19.39 -20.61
N GLU A 159 5.39 -18.80 -19.45
CA GLU A 159 5.58 -19.59 -18.23
C GLU A 159 4.27 -20.34 -17.88
N SER A 160 4.35 -21.67 -17.73
CA SER A 160 3.19 -22.49 -17.39
C SER A 160 2.80 -22.29 -15.93
N PHE A 161 1.54 -21.92 -15.69
CA PHE A 161 1.02 -21.76 -14.33
C PHE A 161 0.60 -23.10 -13.74
N ALA A 162 0.99 -23.38 -12.50
CA ALA A 162 0.42 -24.50 -11.75
C ALA A 162 -1.07 -24.21 -11.47
N VAL A 163 -1.93 -25.18 -11.77
CA VAL A 163 -3.37 -25.08 -11.50
C VAL A 163 -3.60 -24.95 -9.99
N THR A 164 -4.47 -24.00 -9.63
CA THR A 164 -4.84 -23.65 -8.26
C THR A 164 -5.55 -24.80 -7.54
N ASN A 165 -5.00 -25.22 -6.40
CA ASN A 165 -5.69 -26.03 -5.40
C ASN A 165 -6.06 -25.12 -4.21
N GLN A 166 -7.08 -25.48 -3.40
CA GLN A 166 -7.50 -24.70 -2.23
C GLN A 166 -6.37 -24.45 -1.20
N SER A 167 -5.26 -25.18 -1.27
CA SER A 167 -4.04 -24.96 -0.50
C SER A 167 -3.28 -23.67 -0.87
N ASN A 168 -3.67 -22.95 -1.93
CA ASN A 168 -2.95 -21.77 -2.44
C ASN A 168 -3.74 -20.45 -2.28
N SER A 169 -4.82 -20.41 -1.50
CA SER A 169 -5.56 -19.16 -1.23
C SER A 169 -5.02 -18.44 0.01
N ILE A 170 -5.02 -17.11 -0.03
CA ILE A 170 -4.77 -16.27 1.15
C ILE A 170 -5.84 -16.58 2.21
N ARG A 171 -5.40 -16.84 3.44
CA ARG A 171 -6.26 -17.14 4.60
C ARG A 171 -6.34 -15.96 5.56
N SER A 172 -5.19 -15.33 5.82
CA SER A 172 -5.08 -14.17 6.68
C SER A 172 -3.87 -13.32 6.32
N ILE A 173 -3.91 -12.06 6.76
CA ILE A 173 -2.75 -11.16 6.77
C ILE A 173 -2.45 -10.74 8.19
N SER A 174 -1.18 -10.71 8.56
CA SER A 174 -0.69 -10.09 9.79
C SER A 174 -0.21 -8.69 9.48
N LEU A 175 -0.71 -7.73 10.24
CA LEU A 175 -0.48 -6.31 10.07
C LEU A 175 0.50 -5.81 11.13
N ASP A 176 1.56 -5.15 10.68
CA ASP A 176 2.51 -4.44 11.52
C ASP A 176 2.03 -3.00 11.74
N TYR A 177 2.08 -2.51 12.98
CA TYR A 177 1.82 -1.11 13.29
C TYR A 177 3.06 -0.28 12.95
N ALA A 178 2.92 0.60 11.95
CA ALA A 178 3.97 1.45 11.41
C ALA A 178 3.40 2.84 11.13
N PRO A 179 3.24 3.69 12.17
CA PRO A 179 2.79 5.06 11.97
C PRO A 179 3.78 5.85 11.12
N VAL A 180 3.28 6.94 10.54
CA VAL A 180 4.11 7.89 9.83
C VAL A 180 4.87 8.80 10.80
N ASP A 181 6.05 9.24 10.40
CA ASP A 181 6.82 10.26 11.11
C ASP A 181 6.27 11.69 10.90
N GLU A 182 6.98 12.68 11.42
CA GLU A 182 6.62 14.10 11.30
C GLU A 182 6.59 14.62 9.85
N THR A 183 7.32 13.98 8.93
CA THR A 183 7.30 14.29 7.50
C THR A 183 6.16 13.59 6.76
N GLY A 184 5.47 12.67 7.45
CA GLY A 184 4.40 11.86 6.90
C GLY A 184 4.88 10.62 6.17
N CYS A 185 6.15 10.23 6.32
CA CYS A 185 6.73 9.01 5.77
C CYS A 185 6.51 7.84 6.75
N PRO A 186 6.11 6.64 6.29
CA PRO A 186 6.06 5.47 7.15
C PRO A 186 7.45 5.13 7.72
N ILE A 187 7.50 4.77 9.00
CA ILE A 187 8.76 4.35 9.62
C ILE A 187 9.33 3.07 8.97
N PRO A 188 10.66 2.96 8.82
CA PRO A 188 11.28 1.82 8.15
C PRO A 188 11.11 0.52 8.96
N VAL A 189 11.22 0.61 10.29
CA VAL A 189 10.98 -0.50 11.22
C VAL A 189 9.65 -0.24 11.92
N PRO A 190 8.70 -1.20 11.91
CA PRO A 190 7.41 -0.99 12.57
C PRO A 190 7.60 -0.91 14.09
N GLU A 191 6.81 -0.09 14.77
CA GLU A 191 6.81 0.01 16.24
C GLU A 191 6.34 -1.30 16.88
N LYS A 192 5.38 -1.98 16.24
CA LYS A 192 4.88 -3.28 16.71
C LYS A 192 4.64 -4.22 15.54
N ARG A 193 5.37 -5.34 15.53
CA ARG A 193 5.14 -6.43 14.57
C ARG A 193 3.93 -7.27 14.97
N ASN A 194 3.22 -7.81 13.98
CA ASN A 194 2.03 -8.64 14.15
C ASN A 194 1.04 -8.00 15.14
N ALA A 195 0.75 -6.71 14.95
CA ALA A 195 -0.12 -5.95 15.83
C ALA A 195 -1.58 -6.40 15.73
N ILE A 196 -2.04 -6.79 14.54
CA ILE A 196 -3.40 -7.26 14.25
C ILE A 196 -3.32 -8.37 13.20
N THR A 197 -4.15 -9.41 13.30
CA THR A 197 -4.38 -10.37 12.21
C THR A 197 -5.79 -10.21 11.65
N VAL A 198 -5.91 -10.19 10.32
CA VAL A 198 -7.19 -10.14 9.62
C VAL A 198 -7.33 -11.38 8.76
N SER A 199 -8.35 -12.18 9.05
CA SER A 199 -8.77 -13.32 8.24
C SER A 199 -9.98 -12.94 7.41
N ALA A 200 -10.01 -13.35 6.13
CA ALA A 200 -11.11 -13.03 5.24
C ALA A 200 -11.37 -14.14 4.22
N LYS A 201 -12.59 -14.16 3.66
CA LYS A 201 -12.93 -15.04 2.54
C LYS A 201 -12.41 -14.48 1.22
N VAL A 202 -12.38 -13.15 1.10
CA VAL A 202 -11.88 -12.42 -0.06
C VAL A 202 -10.91 -11.35 0.39
N PHE A 203 -9.76 -11.29 -0.29
CA PHE A 203 -8.79 -10.22 -0.16
C PHE A 203 -8.79 -9.40 -1.46
N ILE A 204 -8.86 -8.08 -1.35
CA ILE A 204 -8.75 -7.16 -2.47
C ILE A 204 -7.54 -6.27 -2.21
N ASP A 205 -6.51 -6.38 -3.04
CA ASP A 205 -5.35 -5.51 -2.97
C ASP A 205 -5.60 -4.26 -3.81
N CYS A 206 -5.64 -3.13 -3.13
CA CYS A 206 -5.80 -1.78 -3.66
C CYS A 206 -4.65 -0.87 -3.21
N SER A 207 -3.53 -1.46 -2.79
CA SER A 207 -2.26 -0.75 -2.68
C SER A 207 -1.76 -0.39 -4.08
N TYR A 208 -0.91 0.63 -4.18
CA TYR A 208 -0.34 1.02 -5.46
C TYR A 208 0.58 -0.05 -6.05
N GLU A 209 1.33 -0.73 -5.18
CA GLU A 209 2.40 -1.65 -5.56
C GLU A 209 1.97 -3.13 -5.52
N GLY A 210 0.76 -3.42 -5.05
CA GLY A 210 0.29 -4.80 -4.87
C GLY A 210 0.97 -5.52 -3.69
N ASP A 211 1.13 -4.85 -2.54
CA ASP A 211 1.89 -5.36 -1.38
C ASP A 211 1.43 -6.75 -0.92
N VAL A 212 0.13 -6.96 -0.76
CA VAL A 212 -0.43 -8.24 -0.27
C VAL A 212 -0.25 -9.31 -1.34
N LEU A 213 -0.48 -8.97 -2.61
CA LEU A 213 -0.28 -9.89 -3.72
C LEU A 213 1.21 -10.28 -3.84
N GLY A 214 2.12 -9.32 -3.82
CA GLY A 214 3.58 -9.57 -3.84
C GLY A 214 4.04 -10.43 -2.66
N MET A 215 3.39 -10.30 -1.49
CA MET A 215 3.64 -11.14 -0.32
C MET A 215 2.85 -12.45 -0.29
N SER A 216 1.93 -12.69 -1.21
CA SER A 216 1.17 -13.95 -1.28
C SER A 216 1.86 -15.03 -2.12
N GLY A 217 2.97 -14.68 -2.77
CA GLY A 217 3.67 -15.58 -3.70
C GLY A 217 2.94 -15.75 -5.03
N VAL A 218 1.96 -14.90 -5.35
CA VAL A 218 1.44 -14.85 -6.72
C VAL A 218 2.54 -14.39 -7.67
N SER A 219 2.45 -14.86 -8.90
CA SER A 219 3.37 -14.44 -9.94
C SER A 219 2.92 -13.07 -10.48
N TYR A 220 3.88 -12.18 -10.75
CA TYR A 220 3.63 -10.85 -11.29
C TYR A 220 4.69 -10.46 -12.33
N THR A 221 4.39 -9.43 -13.12
CA THR A 221 5.31 -8.78 -14.05
C THR A 221 5.47 -7.31 -13.66
N TRP A 222 6.61 -6.69 -13.99
CA TRP A 222 6.87 -5.27 -13.73
C TRP A 222 7.65 -4.66 -14.90
N GLY A 223 7.65 -3.33 -15.03
CA GLY A 223 8.28 -2.64 -16.16
C GLY A 223 7.42 -2.60 -17.43
N ARG A 224 7.96 -2.02 -18.50
CA ARG A 224 7.26 -1.87 -19.78
C ARG A 224 7.13 -3.21 -20.49
N GLU A 225 5.93 -3.52 -20.96
CA GLU A 225 5.65 -4.66 -21.84
C GLU A 225 5.88 -4.28 -23.31
N ALA A 226 6.20 -5.23 -24.18
CA ALA A 226 6.42 -4.95 -25.60
C ALA A 226 5.09 -4.77 -26.34
N ARG A 227 5.08 -3.90 -27.36
CA ARG A 227 3.95 -3.76 -28.30
C ARG A 227 3.53 -5.08 -28.93
N GLU A 228 4.50 -5.94 -29.25
CA GLU A 228 4.26 -7.25 -29.86
C GLU A 228 3.62 -8.26 -28.89
N HIS A 229 3.73 -8.06 -27.58
CA HIS A 229 3.21 -9.00 -26.59
C HIS A 229 1.68 -9.09 -26.63
N TYR A 230 1.00 -7.94 -26.69
CA TYR A 230 -0.47 -7.85 -26.63
C TYR A 230 -1.10 -7.14 -27.83
N ASP A 231 -0.32 -6.87 -28.88
CA ASP A 231 -0.73 -6.04 -30.03
C ASP A 231 -1.22 -4.63 -29.60
N GLU A 232 -0.57 -4.06 -28.58
CA GLU A 232 -0.91 -2.74 -28.06
C GLU A 232 0.00 -1.66 -28.67
N SER A 233 -0.55 -0.86 -29.60
CA SER A 233 0.19 0.15 -30.37
C SER A 233 0.99 1.18 -29.54
N LEU A 234 0.59 1.44 -28.29
CA LEU A 234 1.22 2.40 -27.39
C LEU A 234 2.14 1.77 -26.33
N ALA A 235 2.21 0.44 -26.27
CA ALA A 235 3.07 -0.26 -25.31
C ALA A 235 4.56 -0.15 -25.67
N GLY A 236 5.39 -0.48 -24.68
CA GLY A 236 6.85 -0.50 -24.78
C GLY A 236 7.50 0.86 -24.68
N VAL A 237 8.77 0.92 -25.05
CA VAL A 237 9.54 2.18 -25.11
C VAL A 237 8.85 3.17 -26.03
N ARG A 238 8.74 4.42 -25.57
CA ARG A 238 8.24 5.56 -26.34
C ARG A 238 9.33 6.61 -26.49
N PRO A 239 9.28 7.47 -27.54
CA PRO A 239 10.18 8.60 -27.63
C PRO A 239 10.03 9.51 -26.41
N SER A 240 11.13 10.11 -25.96
CA SER A 240 11.08 11.12 -24.90
C SER A 240 10.19 12.28 -25.33
N LEU A 241 9.18 12.59 -24.53
CA LEU A 241 8.28 13.71 -24.80
C LEU A 241 8.94 15.06 -24.50
N TRP A 242 9.85 15.07 -23.53
CA TRP A 242 10.55 16.26 -23.05
C TRP A 242 11.99 15.91 -22.67
N VAL A 243 12.89 16.86 -22.91
CA VAL A 243 14.26 16.81 -22.42
C VAL A 243 14.41 17.99 -21.48
N HIS A 244 14.78 17.72 -20.24
CA HIS A 244 15.02 18.75 -19.24
C HIS A 244 16.52 18.99 -19.10
N ASN A 245 16.91 20.25 -18.88
CA ASN A 245 18.29 20.61 -18.60
C ASN A 245 18.59 20.41 -17.10
N ILE A 246 18.56 19.15 -16.67
CA ILE A 246 18.88 18.74 -15.30
C ILE A 246 20.20 17.98 -15.36
N ASP A 247 21.16 18.41 -14.54
CA ASP A 247 22.42 17.72 -14.39
C ASP A 247 22.21 16.42 -13.58
N PRO A 248 22.54 15.24 -14.14
CA PRO A 248 22.29 13.98 -13.45
C PRO A 248 23.36 13.63 -12.42
N TYR A 249 24.44 14.41 -12.32
CA TYR A 249 25.60 14.10 -11.49
C TYR A 249 25.56 14.77 -10.11
N ILE A 250 26.23 14.16 -9.13
CA ILE A 250 26.30 14.70 -7.75
C ILE A 250 26.98 16.07 -7.73
N GLU A 251 28.07 16.23 -8.48
CA GLU A 251 28.70 17.50 -8.77
C GLU A 251 28.33 17.92 -10.20
N PRO A 252 27.63 19.07 -10.38
CA PRO A 252 27.21 19.51 -11.70
C PRO A 252 28.37 19.59 -12.70
N GLY A 253 28.21 18.94 -13.85
CA GLY A 253 29.17 18.88 -14.95
C GLY A 253 30.28 17.84 -14.80
N ASN A 254 30.31 17.07 -13.70
CA ASN A 254 31.36 16.09 -13.42
C ASN A 254 30.81 14.64 -13.42
N PRO A 255 30.93 13.90 -14.54
CA PRO A 255 30.48 12.51 -14.62
C PRO A 255 31.15 11.57 -13.61
N GLU A 256 32.39 11.85 -13.22
CA GLU A 256 33.14 11.04 -12.24
C GLU A 256 32.60 11.18 -10.81
N SER A 257 31.79 12.21 -10.54
CA SER A 257 31.11 12.36 -9.25
C SER A 257 30.01 11.32 -9.03
N GLY A 258 29.62 10.58 -10.07
CA GLY A 258 28.52 9.63 -10.03
C GLY A 258 27.16 10.30 -10.18
N LEU A 259 26.13 9.48 -10.38
CA LEU A 259 24.75 9.95 -10.52
C LEU A 259 24.15 10.33 -9.17
N VAL A 260 23.23 11.29 -9.17
CA VAL A 260 22.41 11.59 -8.00
C VAL A 260 21.58 10.36 -7.60
N PRO A 261 21.24 10.20 -6.29
CA PRO A 261 20.48 9.05 -5.82
C PRO A 261 19.22 8.77 -6.65
N PHE A 262 18.99 7.49 -6.95
CA PHE A 262 17.87 6.96 -7.72
C PHE A 262 17.86 7.29 -9.23
N VAL A 263 18.81 8.07 -9.74
CA VAL A 263 19.03 8.19 -11.19
C VAL A 263 19.83 6.99 -11.68
N GLN A 264 19.38 6.40 -12.78
CA GLN A 264 19.99 5.22 -13.38
C GLN A 264 20.53 5.58 -14.78
N ASP A 265 21.77 5.21 -15.07
CA ASP A 265 22.33 5.26 -16.43
C ASP A 265 21.83 4.06 -17.26
N ARG A 266 20.51 3.99 -17.42
CA ARG A 266 19.87 2.91 -18.15
C ARG A 266 19.68 3.33 -19.60
N LYS A 267 20.29 2.57 -20.52
CA LYS A 267 19.97 2.70 -21.94
C LYS A 267 18.53 2.28 -22.19
N VAL A 268 17.76 3.20 -22.72
CA VAL A 268 16.38 2.94 -23.15
C VAL A 268 16.42 2.01 -24.37
N GLY A 269 15.54 1.01 -24.41
CA GLY A 269 15.44 0.04 -25.50
C GLY A 269 14.93 0.63 -26.81
N LEU A 270 14.71 -0.23 -27.81
CA LEU A 270 14.12 0.17 -29.09
C LEU A 270 12.65 0.56 -28.92
N LEU A 271 12.14 1.47 -29.75
CA LEU A 271 10.72 1.86 -29.72
C LEU A 271 9.79 0.64 -29.78
N GLY A 272 8.82 0.59 -28.86
CA GLY A 272 7.88 -0.52 -28.72
C GLY A 272 8.45 -1.77 -28.03
N SER A 273 9.72 -1.79 -27.64
CA SER A 273 10.30 -2.92 -26.90
C SER A 273 9.87 -2.91 -25.44
N ALA A 274 9.84 -4.11 -24.85
CA ALA A 274 9.75 -4.28 -23.40
C ALA A 274 11.00 -3.75 -22.69
N ASP A 275 10.90 -3.64 -21.37
CA ASP A 275 12.06 -3.50 -20.51
C ASP A 275 12.87 -4.80 -20.45
N SER A 276 14.19 -4.69 -20.59
CA SER A 276 15.14 -5.74 -20.22
C SER A 276 15.21 -5.77 -18.69
N LEU A 277 14.31 -6.55 -18.08
CA LEU A 277 14.35 -6.85 -16.66
C LEU A 277 15.49 -7.87 -16.49
N SER A 278 16.66 -7.35 -16.09
CA SER A 278 17.92 -8.08 -15.96
C SER A 278 17.84 -9.27 -15.03
#